data_AF-A0A0F9IKY0-F1
#
_entry.id   AF-A0A0F9IKY0-F1
#
_cell.length_a   1.000
_cell.length_b   1.000
_cell.length_c   1.000
_cell.angle_alpha   90.00
_cell.angle_beta   90.00
_cell.angle_gamma   90.00
#
_symmetry.space_group_name_H-M   'P 1'
#
loop_
_entity.id
_entity.type
_entity.pdbx_description
1 polymer ?
#
loop_
_entity_poly.entity_id
_entity_poly.type
_entity_poly.pdbx_seq_one_letter_code
_entity_poly.pdbx_strand_id
1 'polypeptide(L)'
;MKLSQTQFTCGICQQPILPEDEVHKDHIIPKSKGGPAADWNLRLVHSSCNLRRHTDIEIIQLPMLRTYYTPLVKPLVRAFKKSSLPQKSHRRTKPGDYNTKEQRIKQVEERRRHGTLMAYDSLRKLTRNVALRDYAASHPGLSQEEIGQVFGISASRVSRLLKVLRPLTADKVEVA
;
A
#
# COMPACT_ATOMS: atom_id res chain seq x y z
N MET A 1 8.45 -39.86 29.16
CA MET A 1 7.63 -38.66 28.84
C MET A 1 7.41 -38.63 27.35
N LYS A 2 6.18 -38.84 26.86
CA LYS A 2 5.86 -38.69 25.45
C LYS A 2 5.81 -37.18 25.16
N LEU A 3 6.84 -36.66 24.52
CA LEU A 3 6.80 -35.32 23.95
C LEU A 3 5.66 -35.32 22.94
N SER A 4 4.54 -34.65 23.26
CA SER A 4 3.46 -34.44 22.32
C SER A 4 4.06 -33.68 21.14
N GLN A 5 4.21 -34.36 20.00
CA GLN A 5 4.57 -33.72 18.75
C GLN A 5 3.54 -32.62 18.54
N THR A 6 3.95 -31.37 18.75
CA THR A 6 3.14 -30.21 18.42
C THR A 6 2.89 -30.31 16.92
N GLN A 7 1.70 -30.76 16.54
CA GLN A 7 1.31 -30.84 15.14
C GLN A 7 1.43 -29.43 14.56
N PHE A 8 2.36 -29.26 13.62
CA PHE A 8 2.49 -28.01 12.90
C PHE A 8 1.22 -27.81 12.09
N THR A 9 0.57 -26.66 12.23
CA THR A 9 -0.65 -26.34 11.49
C THR A 9 -0.37 -25.23 10.49
N CYS A 10 -0.91 -25.35 9.27
CA CYS A 10 -0.79 -24.34 8.24
C CYS A 10 -1.55 -23.06 8.64
N GLY A 11 -0.86 -21.91 8.65
CA GLY A 11 -1.45 -20.62 9.01
C GLY A 11 -2.41 -19.99 7.99
N ILE A 12 -2.78 -20.72 6.93
CA ILE A 12 -3.80 -20.33 5.93
C ILE A 12 -5.04 -21.22 6.03
N CYS A 13 -4.89 -22.54 5.85
CA CYS A 13 -6.02 -23.47 5.87
C CYS A 13 -6.29 -24.12 7.23
N GLN A 14 -5.42 -23.91 8.22
CA GLN A 14 -5.50 -24.45 9.58
C GLN A 14 -5.44 -25.99 9.67
N GLN A 15 -5.13 -26.67 8.56
CA GLN A 15 -4.91 -28.11 8.54
C GLN A 15 -3.50 -28.46 9.05
N PRO A 16 -3.30 -29.66 9.62
CA PRO A 16 -1.97 -30.13 9.99
C PRO A 16 -1.07 -30.24 8.76
N ILE A 17 0.20 -29.90 8.95
CA ILE A 17 1.28 -30.07 7.99
C ILE A 17 1.90 -31.43 8.30
N LEU A 18 1.90 -32.32 7.31
CA LEU A 18 2.54 -33.62 7.41
C LEU A 18 4.05 -33.50 7.13
N PRO A 19 4.90 -34.40 7.65
CA PRO A 19 6.34 -34.40 7.40
C PRO A 19 6.72 -34.44 5.90
N GLU A 20 5.87 -35.06 5.08
CA GLU A 20 6.00 -35.17 3.64
C GLU A 20 5.56 -33.92 2.86
N ASP A 21 4.87 -32.96 3.50
CA ASP A 21 4.37 -31.77 2.84
C ASP A 21 5.48 -30.74 2.61
N GLU A 22 5.51 -30.15 1.41
CA GLU A 22 6.38 -29.00 1.13
C GLU A 22 5.84 -27.73 1.82
N VAL A 23 6.69 -27.09 2.61
CA VAL A 23 6.33 -25.91 3.42
C VAL A 23 7.11 -24.67 3.05
N HIS A 24 6.47 -23.52 3.26
CA HIS A 24 7.07 -22.20 3.11
C HIS A 24 6.83 -21.32 4.34
N LYS A 25 7.74 -20.35 4.52
CA LYS A 25 7.58 -19.27 5.50
C LYS A 25 6.91 -18.08 4.81
N ASP A 26 5.68 -17.81 5.19
CA ASP A 26 4.89 -16.71 4.65
C ASP A 26 4.78 -15.56 5.65
N HIS A 27 4.73 -14.32 5.14
CA HIS A 27 4.53 -13.15 5.99
C HIS A 27 3.03 -12.90 6.18
N ILE A 28 2.57 -12.79 7.43
CA ILE A 28 1.19 -12.43 7.77
C ILE A 28 0.87 -11.07 7.14
N ILE A 29 1.67 -10.05 7.46
CA ILE A 29 1.70 -8.75 6.80
C ILE A 29 2.74 -8.81 5.68
N PRO A 30 2.35 -8.68 4.40
CA PRO A 30 3.29 -8.80 3.29
C PRO A 30 4.44 -7.77 3.39
N LYS A 31 5.65 -8.20 3.00
CA LYS A 31 6.82 -7.32 2.95
C LYS A 31 6.58 -6.08 2.07
N SER A 32 5.81 -6.24 0.99
CA SER A 32 5.40 -5.13 0.10
C SER A 32 4.49 -4.08 0.76
N LYS A 33 3.86 -4.43 1.90
CA LYS A 33 3.06 -3.52 2.74
C LYS A 33 3.84 -2.98 3.94
N GLY A 34 5.13 -3.27 4.04
CA GLY A 34 5.97 -2.87 5.16
C GLY A 34 5.92 -3.82 6.36
N GLY A 35 5.46 -5.06 6.16
CA GLY A 35 5.54 -6.09 7.21
C GLY A 35 6.99 -6.38 7.60
N PRO A 36 7.33 -6.43 8.91
CA PRO A 36 8.68 -6.72 9.36
C PRO A 36 9.02 -8.21 9.16
N ALA A 37 10.30 -8.55 8.99
CA ALA A 37 10.77 -9.93 8.91
C ALA A 37 10.97 -10.56 10.31
N ALA A 38 10.11 -10.20 11.27
CA ALA A 38 10.15 -10.69 12.64
C ALA A 38 9.36 -11.99 12.77
N ASP A 39 9.75 -12.88 13.68
CA ASP A 39 9.15 -14.22 13.84
C ASP A 39 7.63 -14.18 14.04
N TRP A 40 7.12 -13.19 14.78
CA TRP A 40 5.67 -13.02 14.97
C TRP A 40 4.91 -12.73 13.67
N ASN A 41 5.58 -12.18 12.66
CA ASN A 41 4.99 -11.87 11.36
C ASN A 41 5.22 -13.01 10.34
N LEU A 42 5.91 -14.08 10.74
CA LEU A 42 6.14 -15.26 9.91
C LEU A 42 5.21 -16.38 10.36
N ARG A 43 4.64 -17.10 9.40
CA ARG A 43 3.84 -18.30 9.64
C ARG A 43 4.27 -19.41 8.69
N LEU A 44 4.14 -20.64 9.17
CA LEU A 44 4.36 -21.83 8.35
C LEU A 44 3.09 -22.13 7.55
N VAL A 45 3.24 -22.36 6.25
CA VAL A 45 2.13 -22.64 5.34
C VAL A 45 2.52 -23.73 4.35
N HIS A 46 1.54 -24.48 3.85
CA HIS A 46 1.76 -25.37 2.71
C HIS A 46 2.20 -24.56 1.48
N SER A 47 3.08 -25.15 0.66
CA SER A 47 3.50 -24.60 -0.64
C SER A 47 2.28 -24.29 -1.53
N SER A 48 1.32 -25.23 -1.60
CA SER A 48 0.07 -25.08 -2.36
C SER A 48 -0.82 -23.93 -1.85
N CYS A 49 -0.97 -23.78 -0.52
CA CYS A 49 -1.73 -22.68 0.08
C CYS A 49 -1.07 -21.32 -0.18
N ASN A 50 0.26 -21.26 -0.15
CA ASN A 50 1.01 -20.04 -0.43
C ASN A 50 0.83 -19.58 -1.89
N LEU A 51 0.88 -20.51 -2.84
CA LEU A 51 0.67 -20.22 -4.26
C LEU A 51 -0.74 -19.70 -4.55
N ARG A 52 -1.78 -20.30 -3.97
CA ARG A 52 -3.18 -19.83 -4.13
C ARG A 52 -3.43 -18.45 -3.53
N ARG A 53 -2.75 -18.09 -2.43
CA ARG A 53 -2.84 -16.74 -1.84
C ARG A 53 -2.42 -15.64 -2.82
N HIS A 54 -1.53 -15.94 -3.76
CA HIS A 54 -1.08 -14.95 -4.75
C HIS A 54 -2.08 -14.72 -5.89
N THR A 55 -2.95 -15.69 -6.20
CA THR A 55 -4.01 -15.52 -7.20
C THR A 55 -5.22 -14.79 -6.64
N ASP A 56 -5.53 -15.02 -5.36
CA ASP A 56 -6.76 -14.55 -4.73
C ASP A 56 -6.55 -13.26 -3.92
N ILE A 57 -5.80 -12.28 -4.46
CA ILE A 57 -5.76 -10.92 -3.92
C ILE A 57 -7.10 -10.21 -4.21
N GLU A 58 -8.22 -10.84 -3.87
CA GLU A 58 -9.35 -10.10 -3.37
C GLU A 58 -8.98 -9.65 -1.97
N ILE A 59 -9.00 -8.34 -1.81
CA ILE A 59 -8.66 -7.65 -0.59
C ILE A 59 -9.60 -8.19 0.49
N ILE A 60 -9.13 -9.12 1.34
CA ILE A 60 -9.73 -9.32 2.66
C ILE A 60 -9.45 -8.02 3.43
N GLN A 61 -10.27 -7.02 3.15
CA GLN A 61 -10.49 -5.90 4.05
C GLN A 61 -11.03 -6.56 5.31
N LEU A 62 -10.20 -6.70 6.34
CA LEU A 62 -10.72 -6.77 7.69
C LEU A 62 -11.14 -5.33 8.05
N PRO A 63 -12.44 -4.98 8.06
CA PRO A 63 -12.88 -3.65 8.50
C PRO A 63 -12.58 -3.41 9.99
N MET A 64 -12.28 -4.46 10.76
CA MET A 64 -12.18 -4.40 12.23
C MET A 64 -10.85 -3.86 12.76
N LEU A 65 -9.74 -3.89 12.01
CA LEU A 65 -8.44 -3.42 12.52
C LEU A 65 -8.18 -1.93 12.30
N ARG A 66 -9.05 -1.23 11.57
CA ARG A 66 -8.86 0.19 11.26
C ARG A 66 -9.37 1.12 12.37
N THR A 67 -10.31 0.67 13.18
CA THR A 67 -10.94 1.47 14.23
C THR A 67 -10.19 1.42 15.56
N TYR A 68 -9.61 0.28 15.94
CA TYR A 68 -9.00 0.12 17.28
C TYR A 68 -7.51 0.50 17.39
N TYR A 69 -6.77 0.56 16.29
CA TYR A 69 -5.30 0.71 16.34
C TYR A 69 -4.76 2.12 16.03
N THR A 70 -5.62 3.07 15.63
CA THR A 70 -5.15 4.37 15.12
C THR A 70 -4.93 5.49 16.14
N PRO A 71 -5.54 5.53 17.34
CA PRO A 71 -5.24 6.57 18.33
C PRO A 71 -4.09 6.19 19.28
N LEU A 72 -3.96 4.92 19.69
CA LEU A 72 -3.02 4.50 20.75
C LEU A 72 -1.60 4.19 20.26
N VAL A 73 -1.42 3.82 18.99
CA VAL A 73 -0.10 3.38 18.48
C VAL A 73 0.66 4.52 17.77
N LYS A 74 -0.03 5.57 17.32
CA LYS A 74 0.60 6.75 16.70
C LYS A 74 1.57 7.49 17.64
N PRO A 75 1.26 7.70 18.94
CA PRO A 75 2.19 8.34 19.87
C PRO A 75 3.43 7.46 20.11
N LEU A 76 3.25 6.16 20.29
CA LEU A 76 4.33 5.20 20.53
C LEU A 76 5.27 5.06 19.33
N VAL A 77 4.72 4.96 18.11
CA VAL A 77 5.54 4.91 16.87
C VAL A 77 6.28 6.23 16.65
N ARG A 78 5.70 7.39 17.01
CA ARG A 78 6.41 8.68 16.97
C ARG A 78 7.53 8.78 17.99
N ALA A 79 7.32 8.27 19.22
CA ALA A 79 8.32 8.27 20.27
C ALA A 79 9.51 7.34 19.93
N PHE A 80 9.23 6.13 19.46
CA PHE A 80 10.27 5.15 19.11
C PHE A 80 11.10 5.57 17.88
N LYS A 81 10.47 6.25 16.91
CA LYS A 81 11.14 6.76 15.71
C LYS A 81 12.03 7.98 15.99
N LYS A 82 11.84 8.65 17.13
CA LYS A 82 12.69 9.78 17.59
C LYS A 82 13.95 9.32 18.33
N SER A 83 13.93 8.16 18.98
CA SER A 83 15.06 7.69 19.82
C SER A 83 16.03 6.74 19.11
N SER A 84 15.67 6.16 17.97
CA SER A 84 16.46 5.09 17.31
C SER A 84 16.96 5.43 15.89
N LEU A 85 16.63 6.60 15.36
CA LEU A 85 17.20 7.04 14.08
C LEU A 85 18.40 7.95 14.35
N PRO A 86 19.61 7.61 13.85
CA PRO A 86 20.69 8.59 13.84
C PRO A 86 20.17 9.83 13.12
N GLN A 87 20.37 11.01 13.71
CA GLN A 87 20.05 12.27 13.07
C GLN A 87 20.81 12.32 11.74
N LYS A 88 20.14 11.91 10.66
CA LYS A 88 20.62 12.15 9.31
C LYS A 88 20.58 13.65 9.18
N SER A 89 21.74 14.27 9.43
CA SER A 89 22.03 15.60 8.94
C SER A 89 21.57 15.60 7.50
N HIS A 90 20.66 16.52 7.17
CA HIS A 90 20.35 16.86 5.80
C HIS A 90 21.62 17.46 5.18
N ARG A 91 22.64 16.65 4.94
CA ARG A 91 23.57 16.90 3.84
C ARG A 91 22.68 16.83 2.60
N ARG A 92 22.29 18.01 2.10
CA ARG A 92 22.08 18.18 0.67
C ARG A 92 23.33 17.60 0.02
N THR A 93 23.25 16.36 -0.47
CA THR A 93 24.25 15.86 -1.41
C THR A 93 24.19 16.83 -2.57
N LYS A 94 25.25 17.62 -2.74
CA LYS A 94 25.43 18.46 -3.91
C LYS A 94 25.21 17.57 -5.14
N PRO A 95 24.48 18.02 -6.17
CA PRO A 95 24.34 17.27 -7.40
C PRO A 95 25.71 17.25 -8.09
N GLY A 96 26.45 16.18 -7.85
CA GLY A 96 27.76 15.90 -8.42
C GLY A 96 28.00 14.40 -8.35
N ASP A 97 28.32 13.83 -9.50
CA ASP A 97 28.80 12.46 -9.75
C ASP A 97 27.78 11.33 -9.90
N TYR A 98 26.94 11.44 -10.92
CA TYR A 98 26.57 10.26 -11.73
C TYR A 98 27.04 10.53 -13.15
N ASN A 99 28.32 10.23 -13.44
CA ASN A 99 28.99 10.76 -14.64
C ASN A 99 28.96 9.83 -15.86
N THR A 100 28.10 8.82 -15.91
CA THR A 100 27.90 8.07 -17.16
C THR A 100 26.42 7.77 -17.45
N LYS A 101 26.07 7.84 -18.75
CA LYS A 101 24.75 7.49 -19.29
C LYS A 101 24.30 6.09 -18.84
N GLU A 102 25.25 5.18 -18.68
CA GLU A 102 25.04 3.79 -18.24
C GLU A 102 24.58 3.70 -16.78
N GLN A 103 25.12 4.52 -15.87
CA GLN A 103 24.68 4.54 -14.47
C GLN A 103 23.23 5.03 -14.36
N ARG A 104 22.84 6.01 -15.18
CA ARG A 104 21.45 6.47 -15.27
C ARG A 104 20.52 5.39 -15.82
N ILE A 105 20.93 4.67 -16.86
CA ILE A 105 20.16 3.56 -17.43
C ILE A 105 20.00 2.44 -16.39
N LYS A 106 21.07 2.04 -15.70
CA LYS A 106 21.01 1.03 -14.62
C LYS A 106 20.06 1.46 -13.50
N GLN A 107 20.07 2.72 -13.07
CA GLN A 107 19.14 3.22 -12.05
C GLN A 107 17.67 3.22 -12.53
N VAL A 108 17.42 3.55 -13.79
CA VAL A 108 16.08 3.51 -14.39
C VAL A 108 15.62 2.06 -14.56
N GLU A 109 16.49 1.16 -14.98
CA GLU A 109 16.22 -0.28 -15.09
C GLU A 109 15.99 -0.93 -13.72
N GLU A 110 16.76 -0.57 -12.71
CA GLU A 110 16.60 -1.06 -11.34
C GLU A 110 15.26 -0.56 -10.74
N ARG A 111 14.87 0.69 -11.04
CA ARG A 111 13.53 1.22 -10.72
C ARG A 111 12.41 0.52 -11.48
N ARG A 112 12.64 0.12 -12.74
CA ARG A 112 11.68 -0.67 -13.55
C ARG A 112 11.58 -2.12 -13.05
N ARG A 113 12.69 -2.76 -12.65
CA ARG A 113 12.74 -4.10 -12.05
C ARG A 113 12.05 -4.14 -10.69
N HIS A 114 12.19 -3.09 -9.88
CA HIS A 114 11.41 -2.87 -8.65
C HIS A 114 9.98 -2.35 -8.90
N GLY A 115 9.40 -2.67 -10.08
CA GLY A 115 8.13 -2.18 -10.64
C GLY A 115 6.84 -2.37 -9.81
N THR A 116 6.93 -2.70 -8.53
CA THR A 116 5.81 -2.94 -7.64
C THR A 116 5.34 -1.70 -6.87
N LEU A 117 6.18 -0.68 -6.66
CA LEU A 117 5.77 0.49 -5.87
C LEU A 117 5.10 1.60 -6.71
N MET A 118 5.54 1.82 -7.95
CA MET A 118 5.03 2.89 -8.82
C MET A 118 3.68 2.54 -9.46
N ALA A 119 3.49 1.30 -9.94
CA ALA A 119 2.20 0.88 -10.49
C ALA A 119 1.11 0.82 -9.39
N TYR A 120 1.46 0.34 -8.20
CA TYR A 120 0.53 0.22 -7.07
C TYR A 120 0.09 1.59 -6.52
N ASP A 121 1.01 2.55 -6.40
CA ASP A 121 0.67 3.90 -5.93
C ASP A 121 -0.09 4.71 -7.01
N SER A 122 0.16 4.41 -8.29
CA SER A 122 -0.58 5.00 -9.42
C SER A 122 -2.03 4.49 -9.47
N LEU A 123 -2.24 3.17 -9.37
CA LEU A 123 -3.57 2.57 -9.34
C LEU A 123 -4.39 3.05 -8.14
N ARG A 124 -3.79 3.12 -6.94
CA ARG A 124 -4.48 3.63 -5.75
C ARG A 124 -4.85 5.11 -5.87
N LYS A 125 -4.01 5.93 -6.50
CA LYS A 125 -4.31 7.34 -6.80
C LYS A 125 -5.44 7.45 -7.81
N LEU A 126 -5.46 6.58 -8.83
CA LEU A 126 -6.54 6.52 -9.82
C LEU A 126 -7.88 6.15 -9.17
N THR A 127 -7.93 5.07 -8.37
CA THR A 127 -9.16 4.67 -7.67
C THR A 127 -9.67 5.76 -6.73
N ARG A 128 -8.78 6.41 -5.98
CA ARG A 128 -9.17 7.52 -5.09
C ARG A 128 -9.69 8.73 -5.87
N ASN A 129 -9.10 9.04 -7.02
CA ASN A 129 -9.55 10.14 -7.86
C ASN A 129 -10.91 9.85 -8.49
N VAL A 130 -11.18 8.61 -8.88
CA VAL A 130 -12.50 8.16 -9.36
C VAL A 130 -13.54 8.30 -8.25
N ALA A 131 -13.28 7.72 -7.07
CA ALA A 131 -14.18 7.81 -5.93
C ALA A 131 -14.49 9.26 -5.50
N LEU A 132 -13.50 10.16 -5.59
CA LEU A 132 -13.72 11.59 -5.32
C LEU A 132 -14.70 12.23 -6.31
N ARG A 133 -14.67 11.83 -7.58
CA ARG A 133 -15.54 12.36 -8.62
C ARG A 133 -16.97 11.87 -8.45
N ASP A 134 -17.14 10.58 -8.21
CA ASP A 134 -18.46 9.98 -7.97
C ASP A 134 -19.11 10.58 -6.72
N TYR A 135 -18.30 10.83 -5.69
CA TYR A 135 -18.74 11.51 -4.48
C TYR A 135 -19.17 12.96 -4.74
N ALA A 136 -18.38 13.72 -5.50
CA ALA A 136 -18.74 15.09 -5.87
C ALA A 136 -20.00 15.16 -6.75
N ALA A 137 -20.18 14.22 -7.68
CA ALA A 137 -21.35 14.14 -8.55
C ALA A 137 -22.64 13.79 -7.78
N SER A 138 -22.54 12.91 -6.79
CA SER A 138 -23.68 12.54 -5.93
C SER A 138 -24.02 13.60 -4.88
N HIS A 139 -23.15 14.58 -4.63
CA HIS A 139 -23.32 15.61 -3.61
C HIS A 139 -23.08 17.02 -4.17
N PRO A 140 -23.94 17.53 -5.08
CA PRO A 140 -23.73 18.81 -5.76
C PRO A 140 -23.76 20.03 -4.85
N GLY A 141 -24.33 19.91 -3.64
CA GLY A 141 -24.39 20.99 -2.65
C GLY A 141 -23.15 21.10 -1.75
N LEU A 142 -22.23 20.13 -1.79
CA LEU A 142 -21.04 20.18 -0.95
C LEU A 142 -19.97 21.09 -1.54
N SER A 143 -19.36 21.89 -0.67
CA SER A 143 -18.20 22.69 -1.01
C SER A 143 -16.97 21.81 -1.24
N GLN A 144 -15.98 22.34 -1.97
CA GLN A 144 -14.71 21.64 -2.19
C GLN A 144 -13.91 21.42 -0.89
N GLU A 145 -14.18 22.22 0.14
CA GLU A 145 -13.56 22.10 1.46
C GLU A 145 -14.10 20.87 2.20
N GLU A 146 -15.42 20.69 2.20
CA GLU A 146 -16.09 19.53 2.81
C GLU A 146 -15.68 18.23 2.10
N ILE A 147 -15.66 18.23 0.77
CA ILE A 147 -15.17 17.09 -0.02
C ILE A 147 -13.69 16.80 0.32
N GLY A 148 -12.88 17.84 0.49
CA GLY A 148 -11.48 17.71 0.89
C GLY A 148 -11.30 17.04 2.25
N GLN A 149 -12.14 17.38 3.23
CA GLN A 149 -12.12 16.79 4.57
C GLN A 149 -12.43 15.29 4.52
N VAL A 150 -13.44 14.87 3.74
CA VAL A 150 -13.81 13.45 3.58
C VAL A 150 -12.66 12.62 3.00
N PHE A 151 -11.93 13.15 2.02
CA PHE A 151 -10.84 12.45 1.35
C PHE A 151 -9.45 12.70 1.96
N GLY A 152 -9.35 13.57 2.97
CA GLY A 152 -8.10 13.95 3.62
C GLY A 152 -7.13 14.68 2.68
N ILE A 153 -7.64 15.54 1.80
CA ILE A 153 -6.86 16.34 0.84
C ILE A 153 -7.29 17.81 0.87
N SER A 154 -6.43 18.71 0.40
CA SER A 154 -6.76 20.15 0.37
C SER A 154 -7.82 20.48 -0.67
N ALA A 155 -8.63 21.53 -0.43
CA ALA A 155 -9.62 22.03 -1.38
C ALA A 155 -9.00 22.38 -2.74
N SER A 156 -7.80 22.97 -2.77
CA SER A 156 -7.07 23.26 -4.02
C SER A 156 -6.67 21.99 -4.79
N ARG A 157 -6.52 20.85 -4.11
CA ARG A 157 -6.27 19.56 -4.77
C ARG A 157 -7.56 18.97 -5.32
N VAL A 158 -8.67 19.06 -4.60
CA VAL A 158 -10.02 18.71 -5.08
C VAL A 158 -10.33 19.47 -6.35
N SER A 159 -10.19 20.81 -6.32
CA SER A 159 -10.39 21.69 -7.48
C SER A 159 -9.61 21.25 -8.72
N ARG A 160 -8.32 20.91 -8.56
CA ARG A 160 -7.47 20.42 -9.65
C ARG A 160 -7.96 19.08 -10.21
N LEU A 161 -8.38 18.16 -9.35
CA LEU A 161 -8.84 16.83 -9.76
C LEU A 161 -10.18 16.88 -10.51
N LEU A 162 -11.06 17.82 -10.15
CA LEU A 162 -12.32 18.07 -10.84
C LEU A 162 -12.11 18.83 -12.16
N LYS A 163 -11.19 19.82 -12.20
CA LYS A 163 -10.88 20.60 -13.43
C LYS A 163 -10.29 19.76 -14.56
N VAL A 164 -9.44 18.77 -14.24
CA VAL A 164 -8.79 17.88 -15.23
C VAL A 164 -9.81 17.07 -16.04
N LEU A 165 -11.08 17.03 -15.63
CA LEU A 165 -12.15 16.31 -16.30
C LEU A 165 -13.26 17.21 -16.86
N ARG A 166 -13.03 18.50 -17.08
CA ARG A 166 -13.96 19.24 -17.95
C ARG A 166 -13.96 18.51 -19.31
N PRO A 167 -15.08 17.91 -19.75
CA PRO A 167 -15.11 17.18 -21.00
C PRO A 167 -14.75 18.14 -22.13
N LEU A 168 -14.00 17.66 -23.13
CA LEU A 168 -13.89 18.34 -24.43
C LEU A 168 -15.24 18.43 -25.18
N THR A 169 -16.33 17.94 -24.58
CA THR A 169 -17.67 17.89 -25.18
C THR A 169 -18.58 19.05 -24.77
N ALA A 170 -18.06 20.09 -24.11
CA ALA A 170 -18.84 21.29 -23.80
C ALA A 170 -18.78 22.37 -24.88
N ASP A 171 -17.99 22.17 -25.95
CA ASP A 171 -17.98 23.08 -27.09
C ASP A 171 -18.76 22.46 -28.26
N LYS A 172 -19.83 23.16 -28.67
CA LYS A 172 -20.63 22.99 -29.89
C LYS A 172 -21.76 21.96 -29.86
N VAL A 173 -22.82 22.30 -29.12
CA VAL A 173 -24.18 22.19 -29.69
C VAL A 173 -24.73 23.60 -29.72
N GLU A 174 -24.35 24.36 -30.75
CA GLU A 174 -25.09 25.56 -31.13
C GLU A 174 -26.44 25.08 -31.68
N VAL A 175 -27.49 25.34 -30.91
CA VAL A 175 -28.85 25.33 -31.42
C VAL A 175 -29.10 26.72 -31.98
N ALA A 176 -29.02 26.85 -33.30
CA ALA A 176 -29.68 27.87 -34.11
C ALA A 176 -29.76 27.38 -35.56
#